data_AF-A0A3S4YQ04-F1
#
_entry.id   AF-A0A3S4YQ04-F1
#
_cell.length_a   1.000
_cell.length_b   1.000
_cell.length_c   1.000
_cell.angle_alpha   90.00
_cell.angle_beta   90.00
_cell.angle_gamma   90.00
#
_symmetry.space_group_name_H-M   'P 1'
#
loop_
_entity.id
_entity.type
_entity.pdbx_description
1 polymer ?
#
loop_
_entity_poly.entity_id
_entity_poly.type
_entity_poly.pdbx_seq_one_letter_code
_entity_poly.pdbx_strand_id
1 'polypeptide(L)' 'MVEGLGCKAIRVVKPEDIAPAFQQAQELMRLHQVPVVVEIILERVTNISMGTELDNVTEFEPVAESPEDAPTSVSYFNYQ' A
#
# COMPACT_ATOMS: atom_id res chain seq x y z
N MET A 1 6.48 14.98 -12.91
CA MET A 1 5.02 14.92 -13.14
C MET A 1 4.26 15.64 -12.02
N VAL A 2 4.35 15.22 -10.75
CA VAL A 2 3.65 15.91 -9.64
C VAL A 2 4.44 17.08 -9.01
N GLU A 3 5.78 17.04 -9.04
CA GLU A 3 6.59 18.14 -8.49
C GLU A 3 6.44 19.45 -9.28
N GLY A 4 6.15 19.36 -10.59
CA GLY A 4 5.83 20.53 -11.42
C GLY A 4 4.51 21.22 -11.06
N LEU A 5 3.67 20.58 -10.22
CA LEU A 5 2.44 21.14 -9.67
C LEU A 5 2.63 21.69 -8.24
N GLY A 6 3.86 21.74 -7.74
CA GLY A 6 4.19 22.22 -6.39
C GLY A 6 4.11 21.15 -5.29
N CYS A 7 3.84 19.88 -5.64
CA CYS A 7 3.82 18.76 -4.69
C CYS A 7 5.23 18.22 -4.41
N LYS A 8 5.35 17.32 -3.42
CA LYS A 8 6.53 16.45 -3.25
C LYS A 8 6.20 15.02 -3.67
N ALA A 9 7.23 14.25 -4.04
CA ALA A 9 7.07 12.86 -4.43
C ALA A 9 8.16 11.96 -3.84
N ILE A 10 7.78 10.74 -3.50
CA ILE A 10 8.67 9.65 -3.08
C ILE A 10 8.30 8.44 -3.93
N ARG A 11 9.31 7.74 -4.48
CA ARG A 11 9.10 6.53 -5.27
C ARG A 11 9.68 5.34 -4.51
N VAL A 12 8.88 4.29 -4.37
CA VAL A 12 9.20 3.09 -3.61
C VAL A 12 9.21 1.90 -4.55
N VAL A 13 10.33 1.17 -4.59
CA VAL A 13 10.51 -0.01 -5.44
C VAL A 13 10.51 -1.30 -4.62
N LYS A 14 10.96 -1.22 -3.35
CA LYS A 14 11.07 -2.39 -2.48
C LYS A 14 10.06 -2.30 -1.33
N PRO A 15 9.45 -3.43 -0.91
CA PRO A 15 8.47 -3.44 0.17
C PRO A 15 8.98 -2.86 1.49
N GLU A 16 10.24 -3.13 1.86
CA GLU A 16 10.85 -2.66 3.11
C GLU A 16 10.97 -1.13 3.19
N ASP A 17 10.94 -0.44 2.04
CA ASP A 17 11.06 1.02 1.96
C ASP A 17 9.71 1.74 2.12
N ILE A 18 8.57 1.01 2.18
CA ILE A 18 7.23 1.60 2.30
C ILE A 18 7.07 2.36 3.62
N ALA A 19 7.43 1.75 4.76
CA ALA A 19 7.30 2.40 6.06
C ALA A 19 8.22 3.63 6.21
N PRO A 20 9.52 3.55 5.85
CA PRO A 20 10.38 4.74 5.78
C PRO A 20 9.84 5.85 4.87
N ALA A 21 9.25 5.50 3.72
CA ALA A 21 8.68 6.49 2.79
C ALA A 21 7.50 7.24 3.42
N PHE A 22 6.64 6.58 4.20
CA PHE A 22 5.56 7.27 4.90
C PHE A 22 6.07 8.21 6.00
N GLN A 23 7.14 7.85 6.72
CA GLN A 23 7.77 8.74 7.69
C GLN A 23 8.36 9.99 7.01
N GLN A 24 9.07 9.79 5.89
CA GLN A 24 9.59 10.89 5.10
C GLN A 24 8.45 11.77 4.54
N ALA A 25 7.35 11.18 4.10
CA ALA A 25 6.20 11.91 3.60
C ALA A 25 5.59 12.81 4.68
N GLN A 26 5.47 12.33 5.93
CA GLN A 26 4.99 13.14 7.05
C GLN A 26 5.90 14.34 7.34
N GLU A 27 7.22 14.16 7.29
CA GLU A 27 8.17 15.26 7.49
C GLU A 27 8.09 16.29 6.36
N LEU A 28 7.99 15.84 5.11
CA LEU A 28 7.82 16.73 3.95
C LEU A 28 6.50 17.49 4.00
N MET A 29 5.41 16.84 4.43
CA MET A 29 4.12 17.50 4.67
C MET A 29 4.26 18.61 5.70
N ARG A 30 4.87 18.33 6.86
CA ARG A 30 5.06 19.29 7.95
C ARG A 30 5.95 20.47 7.56
N LEU A 31 7.02 20.21 6.80
CA LEU A 31 8.00 21.23 6.42
C LEU A 31 7.48 22.15 5.31
N HIS A 32 6.84 21.57 4.29
CA HIS A 32 6.49 22.30 3.07
C HIS A 32 5.01 22.64 2.98
N GLN A 33 4.15 22.03 3.78
CA GLN A 33 2.70 22.27 3.81
C GLN A 33 2.05 22.09 2.42
N VAL A 34 2.54 21.12 1.65
CA VAL A 34 2.03 20.74 0.32
C VAL A 34 1.71 19.25 0.28
N PRO A 35 0.87 18.78 -0.66
CA PRO A 35 0.62 17.36 -0.85
C PRO A 35 1.91 16.59 -1.17
N VAL A 36 2.02 15.38 -0.61
CA VAL A 36 3.13 14.46 -0.86
C VAL A 36 2.59 13.16 -1.45
N VAL A 37 3.10 12.76 -2.61
CA VAL A 37 2.73 11.52 -3.29
C VAL A 37 3.76 10.44 -2.98
N VAL A 38 3.30 9.28 -2.52
CA VAL A 38 4.14 8.08 -2.38
C VAL A 38 3.73 7.10 -3.49
N GLU A 39 4.58 6.95 -4.51
CA GLU A 39 4.36 6.06 -5.64
C GLU A 39 5.01 4.70 -5.37
N ILE A 40 4.21 3.64 -5.32
CA ILE A 40 4.69 2.26 -5.15
C ILE A 40 4.77 1.61 -6.53
N ILE A 41 5.95 1.13 -6.90
CA ILE A 41 6.17 0.42 -8.17
C ILE A 41 5.79 -1.05 -7.96
N LEU A 42 4.64 -1.44 -8.50
CA LEU A 42 4.13 -2.80 -8.42
C LEU A 42 4.70 -3.69 -9.52
N GLU A 43 4.47 -5.00 -9.39
CA GLU A 43 4.64 -5.92 -10.50
C GLU A 43 3.64 -5.64 -11.63
N ARG A 44 3.91 -6.20 -12.81
CA ARG A 44 3.12 -5.86 -14.00
C ARG A 44 1.73 -6.48 -14.01
N VAL A 45 1.57 -7.65 -13.39
CA VAL A 45 0.34 -8.44 -13.42
C VAL A 45 0.20 -9.12 -12.06
N THR A 46 -0.90 -8.82 -11.38
CA THR A 46 -1.38 -9.50 -10.16
C THR A 46 -2.89 -9.63 -10.32
N ASN A 47 -3.46 -10.80 -10.08
CA ASN A 47 -4.91 -11.00 -10.25
C ASN A 47 -5.61 -10.88 -8.90
N ILE A 48 -6.50 -9.91 -8.76
CA ILE A 48 -7.29 -9.74 -7.54
C ILE A 48 -8.46 -10.72 -7.54
N SER A 49 -8.71 -11.38 -6.41
CA SER A 49 -9.84 -12.30 -6.23
C SER A 49 -11.17 -11.63 -6.55
N MET A 50 -11.98 -12.28 -7.39
CA MET A 50 -13.24 -11.75 -7.89
C MET A 50 -14.14 -12.87 -8.43
N GLY A 51 -15.45 -12.60 -8.50
CA GLY A 51 -16.47 -13.55 -8.92
C GLY A 51 -17.75 -12.86 -9.40
N THR A 52 -18.61 -13.60 -10.08
CA THR A 52 -19.92 -13.07 -10.54
C THR A 52 -20.98 -13.10 -9.44
N GLU A 53 -20.87 -14.05 -8.52
CA GLU A 53 -21.82 -14.33 -7.45
C GLU A 53 -21.04 -14.62 -6.15
N LEU A 54 -21.74 -14.56 -5.00
CA LEU A 54 -21.12 -14.73 -3.69
C LEU A 54 -20.50 -16.12 -3.47
N ASP A 55 -21.11 -17.18 -4.02
CA ASP A 55 -20.62 -18.56 -3.94
C ASP A 55 -19.69 -18.94 -5.10
N ASN A 56 -19.36 -17.97 -5.96
CA ASN A 56 -18.56 -18.16 -7.18
C ASN A 56 -17.40 -17.16 -7.27
N VAL A 57 -16.71 -16.93 -6.15
CA VAL A 57 -15.47 -16.14 -6.10
C VAL A 57 -14.28 -17.04 -6.42
N THR A 58 -13.43 -16.59 -7.35
CA THR A 58 -12.16 -17.25 -7.66
C THR A 58 -11.03 -16.55 -6.93
N GLU A 59 -10.26 -17.33 -6.16
CA GLU A 59 -9.01 -16.90 -5.53
C GLU A 59 -7.85 -17.20 -6.50
N PHE A 60 -7.21 -16.14 -7.03
CA PHE A 60 -6.11 -16.30 -7.99
C PHE A 60 -4.74 -16.40 -7.30
N GLU A 61 -4.58 -15.64 -6.22
CA GLU A 61 -3.38 -15.63 -5.38
C GLU A 61 -3.57 -16.53 -4.15
N PRO A 62 -2.50 -16.92 -3.43
CA PRO A 62 -2.60 -17.75 -2.24
C PRO A 62 -3.51 -17.15 -1.17
N VAL A 63 -4.40 -17.98 -0.61
CA VAL A 63 -5.25 -17.60 0.53
C VAL A 63 -4.42 -17.69 1.81
N ALA A 64 -4.63 -16.73 2.72
CA ALA A 64 -4.00 -16.73 4.03
C ALA A 64 -4.45 -17.94 4.87
N GLU A 65 -3.49 -18.69 5.41
CA GLU A 65 -3.74 -19.85 6.28
C GLU A 65 -3.43 -19.54 7.75
N SER A 66 -2.59 -18.53 8.00
CA SER A 66 -2.19 -18.14 9.34
C SER A 66 -2.24 -16.61 9.55
N PRO A 67 -2.15 -16.13 10.81
CA PRO A 67 -2.00 -14.70 11.11
C PRO A 67 -0.74 -14.09 10.50
N GLU A 68 0.30 -14.87 10.21
CA GLU A 68 1.53 -14.36 9.60
C GLU A 68 1.32 -13.93 8.13
N ASP A 69 0.39 -14.58 7.42
CA ASP A 69 0.05 -14.24 6.04
C ASP A 69 -0.77 -12.94 5.95
N ALA A 70 -1.58 -12.65 6.98
CA ALA A 70 -2.46 -11.47 7.06
C ALA A 70 -2.40 -10.77 8.44
N PRO A 71 -1.23 -10.22 8.83
CA PRO A 71 -0.96 -9.80 10.21
C PRO A 71 -1.70 -8.53 10.65
N THR A 72 -2.30 -7.80 9.70
CA THR A 72 -3.05 -6.56 9.95
C THR A 72 -4.56 -6.78 10.03
N SER A 73 -5.05 -8.02 9.99
CA SER A 73 -6.47 -8.30 10.26
C SER A 73 -6.87 -7.82 11.66
N VAL A 74 -8.07 -7.24 11.80
CA VAL A 74 -8.59 -6.71 13.08
C VAL A 74 -8.70 -7.77 14.18
N SER A 75 -8.74 -9.05 13.82
CA SER A 75 -8.72 -10.17 14.76
C SER A 75 -7.36 -10.34 15.45
N TYR A 76 -6.28 -9.84 14.83
CA TYR A 76 -4.89 -10.02 15.28
C TYR A 76 -4.18 -8.70 15.60
N PHE A 77 -4.65 -7.58 15.03
CA PHE A 77 -4.01 -6.27 15.16
C PHE A 77 -4.92 -5.27 15.88
N ASN A 78 -4.36 -4.59 16.89
CA ASN A 78 -5.08 -3.55 17.65
C ASN A 78 -4.76 -2.16 17.08
N TYR A 79 -5.73 -1.54 16.42
CA TYR A 79 -5.62 -0.19 15.89
C TYR A 79 -5.79 0.86 16.99
N GLN A 80 -4.83 1.77 17.09
CA GLN A 80 -4.87 2.96 17.95
C GLN A 80 -5.06 4.21 17.09
#